data_AF-A0A973IU76-F1
#
_entry.id   AF-A0A973IU76-F1
#
_cell.length_a   1.000
_cell.length_b   1.000
_cell.length_c   1.000
_cell.angle_alpha   90.00
_cell.angle_beta   90.00
_cell.angle_gamma   90.00
#
_symmetry.space_group_name_H-M   'P 1'
#
loop_
_entity.id
_entity.type
_entity.pdbx_description
1 polymer ?
#
loop_
_entity_poly.entity_id
_entity_poly.type
_entity_poly.pdbx_seq_one_letter_code
_entity_poly.pdbx_strand_id
1 'polypeptide(L)'
;MNKTILSLAIAISSIALLMCSGEEKKSGHDIGNKPYTRYWWFASMIKEDDIRYNLNWLKDNGFGGVEIAWVYPLNRFNPQDTTYTPRQEWLSPEWTQIVDFAVRYADSIGLGCDLTFGTLWPFGDSYVTADQATRRFGDPEWRQVITRSWEHPKSGYVIDHLTPSNYLPYFERLMKAFPKPQTSVRQSYFIDSWEVETEKLWCESFPKDFRTRFGYDITPFMDSIYEPDKNRYLYDYMSLLSDKVLKFYSDFDSTLNSHGILSRGQVSGAPCDLISGYALMDIPEGEAMLFE
;
A
#
# COMPACT_ATOMS: atom_id res chain seq x y z
N MET A 1 -30.12 -27.17 70.70
CA MET A 1 -28.65 -27.00 70.52
C MET A 1 -28.32 -27.36 69.08
N ASN A 2 -27.69 -26.43 68.35
CA ASN A 2 -27.08 -26.54 67.01
C ASN A 2 -28.04 -26.92 65.85
N LYS A 3 -28.48 -25.94 65.05
CA LYS A 3 -27.80 -25.27 63.91
C LYS A 3 -27.65 -26.15 62.66
N THR A 4 -28.60 -25.95 61.73
CA THR A 4 -28.40 -25.59 60.30
C THR A 4 -27.83 -26.73 59.41
N ILE A 5 -28.45 -27.11 58.29
CA ILE A 5 -28.43 -26.37 57.02
C ILE A 5 -29.57 -26.84 56.10
N LEU A 6 -30.26 -25.85 55.54
CA LEU A 6 -31.33 -25.92 54.57
C LEU A 6 -30.79 -26.44 53.22
N SER A 7 -31.44 -27.46 52.66
CA SER A 7 -31.19 -27.94 51.30
C SER A 7 -31.66 -26.91 50.29
N LEU A 8 -30.76 -26.35 49.48
CA LEU A 8 -31.11 -25.55 48.31
C LEU A 8 -30.57 -26.26 47.07
N ALA A 9 -31.49 -26.74 46.23
CA ALA A 9 -31.20 -27.36 44.95
C ALA A 9 -30.62 -26.32 43.99
N ILE A 10 -29.40 -26.54 43.52
CA ILE A 10 -28.80 -25.76 42.44
C ILE A 10 -29.07 -26.53 41.14
N ALA A 11 -30.04 -26.04 40.37
CA ALA A 11 -30.23 -26.44 38.98
C ALA A 11 -29.06 -25.89 38.15
N ILE A 12 -28.16 -26.77 37.74
CA ILE A 12 -27.09 -26.43 36.79
C ILE A 12 -27.72 -26.34 35.41
N SER A 13 -27.99 -25.12 34.97
CA SER A 13 -28.32 -24.82 33.58
C SER A 13 -27.05 -24.95 32.75
N SER A 14 -27.01 -25.95 31.88
CA SER A 14 -25.96 -26.18 30.90
C SER A 14 -26.02 -25.09 29.82
N ILE A 15 -25.36 -23.96 30.04
CA ILE A 15 -25.04 -23.02 28.96
C ILE A 15 -23.89 -23.65 28.18
N ALA A 16 -24.20 -24.23 27.03
CA ALA A 16 -23.21 -24.56 26.02
C ALA A 16 -22.57 -23.25 25.56
N LEU A 17 -21.36 -22.95 26.05
CA LEU A 17 -20.48 -22.00 25.39
C LEU A 17 -20.18 -22.59 24.01
N LEU A 18 -20.83 -22.05 22.97
CA LEU A 18 -20.24 -22.04 21.65
C LEU A 18 -18.93 -21.27 21.78
N MET A 19 -17.83 -22.00 21.96
CA MET A 19 -16.53 -21.47 21.60
C MET A 19 -16.58 -21.25 20.09
N CYS A 20 -16.72 -19.98 19.68
CA CYS A 20 -16.22 -19.56 18.39
C CYS A 20 -14.72 -19.90 18.40
N SER A 21 -14.38 -21.08 17.90
CA SER A 21 -13.05 -21.32 17.37
C SER A 21 -12.95 -20.49 16.10
N GLY A 22 -12.76 -19.18 16.26
CA GLY A 22 -11.99 -18.46 15.26
C GLY A 22 -10.66 -19.19 15.23
N GLU A 23 -10.33 -19.81 14.10
CA GLU A 23 -8.95 -20.21 13.87
C GLU A 23 -8.12 -18.94 14.10
N GLU A 24 -7.33 -18.92 15.18
CA GLU A 24 -6.20 -18.00 15.25
C GLU A 24 -5.42 -18.25 13.95
N LYS A 25 -5.47 -17.29 13.03
CA LYS A 25 -4.52 -17.18 11.93
C LYS A 25 -3.16 -17.31 12.60
N LYS A 26 -2.53 -18.48 12.50
CA LYS A 26 -1.15 -18.67 12.96
C LYS A 26 -0.36 -17.59 12.24
N SER A 27 0.04 -16.55 12.99
CA SER A 27 0.92 -15.52 12.49
C SER A 27 2.16 -16.25 11.96
N GLY A 28 2.32 -16.24 10.64
CA GLY A 28 3.46 -16.86 9.99
C GLY A 28 4.72 -16.32 10.66
N HIS A 29 5.51 -17.24 11.21
CA HIS A 29 6.88 -17.12 11.71
C HIS A 29 7.33 -15.72 12.17
N ASP A 30 7.55 -15.59 13.48
CA ASP A 30 8.22 -14.46 14.16
C ASP A 30 9.24 -13.78 13.24
N ILE A 31 8.87 -12.62 12.70
CA ILE A 31 9.81 -11.60 12.23
C ILE A 31 10.61 -11.23 13.47
N GLY A 32 11.66 -12.02 13.76
CA GLY A 32 12.41 -11.87 15.00
C GLY A 32 12.79 -10.41 15.20
N ASN A 33 13.05 -9.99 16.44
CA ASN A 33 13.23 -8.59 16.89
C ASN A 33 14.37 -7.77 16.23
N LYS A 34 14.87 -8.20 15.07
CA LYS A 34 15.90 -7.56 14.26
C LYS A 34 15.27 -6.57 13.27
N PRO A 35 15.93 -5.44 13.01
CA PRO A 35 15.42 -4.44 12.08
C PRO A 35 15.48 -4.94 10.64
N TYR A 36 14.59 -4.38 9.82
CA TYR A 36 14.69 -4.42 8.36
C TYR A 36 15.31 -3.12 7.87
N THR A 37 15.83 -3.13 6.64
CA THR A 37 16.22 -1.90 5.93
C THR A 37 15.54 -1.83 4.57
N ARG A 38 15.37 -0.63 4.05
CA ARG A 38 14.98 -0.44 2.65
C ARG A 38 16.22 -0.58 1.75
N TYR A 39 16.08 -1.32 0.66
CA TYR A 39 17.12 -1.53 -0.36
C TYR A 39 16.63 -0.97 -1.70
N TRP A 40 17.08 0.24 -1.99
CA TRP A 40 16.75 0.91 -3.25
C TRP A 40 17.46 0.27 -4.43
N TRP A 41 16.67 -0.24 -5.35
CA TRP A 41 17.13 -0.63 -6.67
C TRP A 41 16.89 0.55 -7.62
N PHE A 42 17.95 1.27 -7.95
CA PHE A 42 17.88 2.25 -9.04
C PHE A 42 17.77 1.51 -10.37
N ALA A 43 16.86 1.94 -11.23
CA ALA A 43 16.59 1.35 -12.53
C ALA A 43 17.89 1.27 -13.36
N SER A 44 18.45 0.07 -13.35
CA SER A 44 19.71 -0.31 -13.97
C SER A 44 19.74 -1.83 -14.09
N MET A 45 20.75 -2.39 -14.74
CA MET A 45 20.91 -3.84 -14.80
C MET A 45 21.30 -4.39 -13.42
N ILE A 46 20.32 -4.95 -12.71
CA ILE A 46 20.52 -5.63 -11.43
C ILE A 46 21.14 -7.01 -11.67
N LYS A 47 22.13 -7.39 -10.86
CA LYS A 47 22.87 -8.65 -11.00
C LYS A 47 22.78 -9.48 -9.72
N GLU A 48 22.77 -10.79 -9.88
CA GLU A 48 22.75 -11.73 -8.75
C GLU A 48 23.92 -11.51 -7.79
N ASP A 49 25.13 -11.26 -8.31
CA ASP A 49 26.32 -11.06 -7.47
C ASP A 49 26.20 -9.83 -6.56
N ASP A 50 25.64 -8.73 -7.08
CA ASP A 50 25.39 -7.51 -6.31
C ASP A 50 24.34 -7.78 -5.22
N ILE A 51 23.29 -8.54 -5.54
CA ILE A 51 22.27 -8.96 -4.58
C ILE A 51 22.89 -9.82 -3.48
N ARG A 52 23.70 -10.83 -3.84
CA ARG A 52 24.36 -11.68 -2.85
C ARG A 52 25.26 -10.88 -1.92
N TYR A 53 26.06 -9.98 -2.50
CA TYR A 53 26.95 -9.12 -1.73
C TYR A 53 26.19 -8.28 -0.69
N ASN A 54 25.14 -7.56 -1.12
CA ASN A 54 24.36 -6.69 -0.24
C ASN A 54 23.59 -7.49 0.83
N LEU A 55 22.95 -8.60 0.47
CA LEU A 55 22.19 -9.40 1.42
C LEU A 55 23.09 -10.11 2.45
N ASN A 56 24.27 -10.61 2.04
CA ASN A 56 25.25 -11.15 3.00
C ASN A 56 25.74 -10.06 3.95
N TRP A 57 26.03 -8.86 3.45
CA TRP A 57 26.42 -7.74 4.30
C TRP A 57 25.36 -7.42 5.35
N LEU A 58 24.07 -7.37 4.97
CA LEU A 58 22.97 -7.16 5.91
C LEU A 58 22.89 -8.28 6.96
N LYS A 59 23.03 -9.53 6.54
CA LYS A 59 23.03 -10.69 7.45
C LYS A 59 24.16 -10.60 8.46
N ASP A 60 25.37 -10.32 8.00
CA ASP A 60 26.58 -10.22 8.81
C ASP A 60 26.54 -9.03 9.79
N ASN A 61 25.76 -7.99 9.46
CA ASN A 61 25.53 -6.82 10.31
C ASN A 61 24.24 -6.91 11.16
N GLY A 62 23.63 -8.09 11.26
CA GLY A 62 22.58 -8.37 12.24
C GLY A 62 21.16 -7.96 11.83
N PHE A 63 20.93 -7.56 10.57
CA PHE A 63 19.58 -7.30 10.06
C PHE A 63 18.73 -8.58 10.02
N GLY A 64 17.42 -8.40 10.14
CA GLY A 64 16.42 -9.47 10.04
C GLY A 64 15.88 -9.66 8.63
N GLY A 65 15.97 -8.61 7.82
CA GLY A 65 15.45 -8.63 6.45
C GLY A 65 15.61 -7.30 5.74
N VAL A 66 14.99 -7.23 4.58
CA VAL A 66 15.04 -6.09 3.68
C VAL A 66 13.68 -5.86 3.04
N GLU A 67 13.41 -4.63 2.63
CA GLU A 67 12.33 -4.30 1.69
C GLU A 67 12.96 -3.79 0.39
N ILE A 68 12.69 -4.45 -0.74
CA ILE A 68 13.20 -4.05 -2.05
C ILE A 68 12.25 -3.02 -2.66
N ALA A 69 12.77 -1.79 -2.84
CA ALA A 69 12.03 -0.69 -3.43
C ALA A 69 12.62 -0.32 -4.79
N TRP A 70 11.75 -0.16 -5.79
CA TRP A 70 12.13 0.17 -7.16
C TRP A 70 12.20 1.67 -7.33
N VAL A 71 13.34 2.15 -7.80
CA VAL A 71 13.62 3.57 -7.99
C VAL A 71 13.94 3.84 -9.45
N TYR A 72 13.65 5.05 -9.90
CA TYR A 72 14.01 5.56 -11.21
C TYR A 72 15.54 5.48 -11.48
N PRO A 73 15.99 5.53 -12.74
CA PRO A 73 17.42 5.59 -13.07
C PRO A 73 18.04 6.90 -12.57
N LEU A 74 19.33 6.85 -12.20
CA LEU A 74 20.04 8.00 -11.62
C LEU A 74 20.08 9.24 -12.55
N ASN A 75 20.10 9.05 -13.86
CA ASN A 75 20.14 10.17 -14.80
C ASN A 75 18.89 11.06 -14.75
N ARG A 76 17.77 10.57 -14.20
CA ARG A 76 16.57 11.37 -13.93
C ARG A 76 16.84 12.61 -13.07
N PHE A 77 17.86 12.60 -12.22
CA PHE A 77 18.24 13.78 -11.43
C PHE A 77 18.63 14.98 -12.31
N ASN A 78 18.91 14.75 -13.59
CA ASN A 78 19.02 15.78 -14.62
C ASN A 78 17.76 15.75 -15.51
N PRO A 79 16.81 16.68 -15.35
CA PRO A 79 15.57 16.69 -16.15
C PRO A 79 15.79 16.84 -17.67
N GLN A 80 16.97 17.28 -18.10
CA GLN A 80 17.33 17.42 -19.51
C GLN A 80 17.92 16.12 -20.10
N ASP A 81 18.29 15.16 -19.26
CA ASP A 81 18.81 13.87 -19.70
C ASP A 81 17.68 12.84 -19.85
N THR A 82 17.22 12.66 -21.09
CA THR A 82 16.22 11.65 -21.46
C THR A 82 16.86 10.38 -22.02
N THR A 83 18.15 10.14 -21.76
CA THR A 83 18.83 8.95 -22.25
C THR A 83 18.24 7.71 -21.57
N TYR A 84 17.95 6.68 -22.35
CA TYR A 84 17.49 5.42 -21.77
C TYR A 84 18.64 4.72 -21.03
N THR A 85 18.46 4.45 -19.74
CA THR A 85 19.34 3.58 -18.95
C THR A 85 18.96 2.11 -19.13
N PRO A 86 19.87 1.21 -19.57
CA PRO A 86 19.58 -0.23 -19.65
C PRO A 86 19.22 -0.84 -18.28
N ARG A 87 18.13 -1.62 -18.25
CA ARG A 87 17.60 -2.27 -17.04
C ARG A 87 16.78 -3.50 -17.39
N GLN A 88 16.49 -4.36 -16.41
CA GLN A 88 15.37 -5.29 -16.56
C GLN A 88 14.06 -4.49 -16.65
N GLU A 89 13.32 -4.65 -17.75
CA GLU A 89 12.10 -3.88 -17.98
C GLU A 89 11.03 -4.13 -16.91
N TRP A 90 10.25 -3.10 -16.58
CA TRP A 90 9.25 -3.20 -15.51
C TRP A 90 8.27 -4.36 -15.77
N LEU A 91 8.18 -5.28 -14.81
CA LEU A 91 7.35 -6.50 -14.86
C LEU A 91 7.70 -7.49 -15.99
N SER A 92 8.87 -7.37 -16.61
CA SER A 92 9.32 -8.34 -17.60
C SER A 92 9.64 -9.70 -16.95
N PRO A 93 9.75 -10.79 -17.73
CA PRO A 93 10.23 -12.07 -17.22
C PRO A 93 11.60 -11.96 -16.54
N GLU A 94 12.52 -11.15 -17.08
CA GLU A 94 13.86 -10.94 -16.53
C GLU A 94 13.80 -10.17 -15.19
N TRP A 95 12.93 -9.16 -15.08
CA TRP A 95 12.69 -8.46 -13.82
C TRP A 95 12.09 -9.42 -12.77
N THR A 96 11.11 -10.22 -13.19
CA THR A 96 10.47 -11.20 -12.31
C THR A 96 11.47 -12.24 -11.80
N GLN A 97 12.37 -12.72 -12.66
CA GLN A 97 13.40 -13.69 -12.32
C GLN A 97 14.42 -13.12 -11.33
N ILE A 98 14.89 -11.88 -11.53
CA ILE A 98 15.89 -11.30 -10.64
C ILE A 98 15.30 -10.96 -9.26
N VAL A 99 14.01 -10.61 -9.19
CA VAL A 99 13.30 -10.43 -7.92
C VAL A 99 13.05 -11.78 -7.22
N ASP A 100 12.63 -12.82 -7.96
CA ASP A 100 12.46 -14.18 -7.40
C ASP A 100 13.77 -14.70 -6.81
N PHE A 101 14.88 -14.48 -7.53
CA PHE A 101 16.21 -14.77 -7.06
C PHE A 101 16.54 -14.05 -5.74
N ALA A 102 16.30 -12.73 -5.66
CA ALA A 102 16.59 -11.95 -4.45
C ALA A 102 15.82 -12.46 -3.24
N VAL A 103 14.51 -12.71 -3.41
CA VAL A 103 13.62 -13.21 -2.37
C VAL A 103 14.06 -14.59 -1.89
N ARG A 104 14.33 -15.52 -2.81
CA ARG A 104 14.80 -16.88 -2.46
C ARG A 104 16.18 -16.87 -1.81
N TYR A 105 17.08 -16.00 -2.28
CA TYR A 105 18.41 -15.92 -1.71
C TYR A 105 18.38 -15.36 -0.30
N ALA A 106 17.63 -14.28 -0.05
CA ALA A 106 17.38 -13.75 1.28
C ALA A 106 16.88 -14.85 2.23
N ASP A 107 15.85 -15.61 1.81
CA ASP A 107 15.30 -16.71 2.59
C ASP A 107 16.35 -17.80 2.89
N SER A 108 17.15 -18.18 1.89
CA SER A 108 18.20 -19.22 2.03
C SER A 108 19.31 -18.88 3.03
N ILE A 109 19.54 -17.60 3.29
CA ILE A 109 20.50 -17.12 4.31
C ILE A 109 19.79 -16.67 5.60
N GLY A 110 18.47 -16.91 5.71
CA GLY A 110 17.64 -16.60 6.87
C GLY A 110 17.43 -15.10 7.08
N LEU A 111 17.16 -14.37 6.00
CA LEU A 111 16.62 -13.01 5.99
C LEU A 111 15.20 -13.02 5.45
N GLY A 112 14.33 -12.14 5.96
CA GLY A 112 13.08 -11.81 5.27
C GLY A 112 13.32 -10.87 4.09
N CYS A 113 12.39 -10.87 3.13
CA CYS A 113 12.45 -10.01 1.95
C CYS A 113 11.04 -9.54 1.57
N ASP A 114 10.75 -8.28 1.87
CA ASP A 114 9.53 -7.58 1.50
C ASP A 114 9.72 -6.83 0.18
N LEU A 115 8.64 -6.43 -0.47
CA LEU A 115 8.68 -5.70 -1.75
C LEU A 115 7.80 -4.44 -1.70
N THR A 116 8.26 -3.30 -2.22
CA THR A 116 7.37 -2.17 -2.51
C THR A 116 6.36 -2.57 -3.59
N PHE A 117 5.08 -2.27 -3.38
CA PHE A 117 4.03 -2.52 -4.37
C PHE A 117 3.97 -1.37 -5.38
N GLY A 118 4.13 -1.68 -6.67
CA GLY A 118 4.16 -0.66 -7.73
C GLY A 118 5.54 -0.08 -7.99
N THR A 119 5.72 0.62 -9.11
CA THR A 119 7.03 1.10 -9.62
C THR A 119 7.47 2.43 -8.99
N LEU A 120 7.54 2.44 -7.65
CA LEU A 120 7.63 3.61 -6.75
C LEU A 120 6.24 4.11 -6.28
N TRP A 121 6.21 5.25 -5.61
CA TRP A 121 5.06 5.96 -5.06
C TRP A 121 4.87 7.33 -5.73
N PRO A 122 3.61 7.77 -5.96
CA PRO A 122 2.36 7.05 -5.72
C PRO A 122 2.13 5.93 -6.76
N PHE A 123 1.11 5.09 -6.56
CA PHE A 123 0.81 4.01 -7.49
C PHE A 123 0.48 4.54 -8.88
N GLY A 124 1.22 4.03 -9.86
CA GLY A 124 1.12 4.44 -11.25
C GLY A 124 2.22 3.78 -12.05
N ASP A 125 2.05 3.69 -13.36
CA ASP A 125 3.10 3.31 -14.31
C ASP A 125 2.65 3.63 -15.73
N SER A 126 3.47 3.27 -16.71
CA SER A 126 3.18 3.56 -18.12
C SER A 126 2.03 2.78 -18.74
N TYR A 127 1.45 1.80 -18.02
CA TYR A 127 0.27 1.05 -18.45
C TYR A 127 -1.02 1.64 -17.91
N VAL A 128 -0.95 2.56 -16.95
CA VAL A 128 -2.11 3.31 -16.47
C VAL A 128 -2.54 4.28 -17.56
N THR A 129 -3.77 4.11 -18.05
CA THR A 129 -4.34 4.96 -19.08
C THR A 129 -4.99 6.21 -18.46
N ALA A 130 -5.24 7.23 -19.29
CA ALA A 130 -5.82 8.48 -18.81
C ALA A 130 -7.24 8.29 -18.21
N ASP A 131 -8.02 7.30 -18.65
CA ASP A 131 -9.33 7.01 -18.05
C ASP A 131 -9.24 6.41 -16.64
N GLN A 132 -8.16 5.68 -16.35
CA GLN A 132 -7.86 5.05 -15.05
C GLN A 132 -7.10 5.97 -14.08
N ALA A 133 -6.67 7.13 -14.55
CA ALA A 133 -5.80 8.04 -13.80
C ALA A 133 -6.57 8.98 -12.87
N THR A 134 -5.89 9.44 -11.82
CA THR A 134 -6.42 10.39 -10.84
C THR A 134 -6.93 11.68 -11.51
N ARG A 135 -7.99 12.25 -10.95
CA ARG A 135 -8.71 13.40 -11.51
C ARG A 135 -8.95 14.47 -10.45
N ARG A 136 -9.17 15.69 -10.90
CA ARG A 136 -9.58 16.80 -10.04
C ARG A 136 -10.83 17.48 -10.58
N PHE A 137 -11.63 18.04 -9.68
CA PHE A 137 -12.82 18.80 -10.04
C PHE A 137 -12.44 20.07 -10.81
N GLY A 138 -13.26 20.46 -11.78
CA GLY A 138 -13.09 21.69 -12.56
C GLY A 138 -12.08 21.58 -13.72
N ASP A 139 -11.36 20.46 -13.83
CA ASP A 139 -10.39 20.21 -14.91
C ASP A 139 -10.48 18.76 -15.40
N PRO A 140 -11.38 18.46 -16.36
CA PRO A 140 -11.62 17.10 -16.83
C PRO A 140 -10.45 16.51 -17.62
N GLU A 141 -9.53 17.33 -18.13
CA GLU A 141 -8.38 16.89 -18.93
C GLU A 141 -7.14 16.64 -18.08
N TRP A 142 -7.05 17.26 -16.91
CA TRP A 142 -5.90 17.08 -16.02
C TRP A 142 -5.77 15.64 -15.53
N ARG A 143 -4.54 15.12 -15.56
CA ARG A 143 -4.10 13.86 -14.93
C ARG A 143 -2.76 14.07 -14.27
N GLN A 144 -2.58 13.52 -13.06
CA GLN A 144 -1.25 13.50 -12.43
C GLN A 144 -0.36 12.52 -13.18
N VAL A 145 0.74 13.05 -13.71
CA VAL A 145 1.76 12.26 -14.40
C VAL A 145 2.70 11.64 -13.37
N ILE A 146 3.05 10.37 -13.53
CA ILE A 146 4.08 9.75 -12.70
C ILE A 146 5.44 10.32 -13.13
N THR A 147 6.03 11.12 -12.25
CA THR A 147 7.30 11.79 -12.56
C THR A 147 8.50 10.93 -12.17
N ARG A 148 8.32 9.98 -11.25
CA ARG A 148 9.35 9.10 -10.69
C ARG A 148 8.90 7.66 -10.86
N SER A 149 9.53 6.90 -11.75
CA SER A 149 9.22 5.47 -11.94
C SER A 149 10.43 4.71 -12.46
N TRP A 150 10.44 3.38 -12.26
CA TRP A 150 11.42 2.48 -12.86
C TRP A 150 11.51 2.61 -14.38
N GLU A 151 10.47 3.13 -15.04
CA GLU A 151 10.38 3.18 -16.50
C GLU A 151 10.93 4.47 -17.13
N HIS A 152 11.34 5.46 -16.32
CA HIS A 152 11.84 6.75 -16.83
C HIS A 152 12.95 6.56 -17.90
N PRO A 153 12.91 7.23 -19.07
CA PRO A 153 12.13 8.42 -19.38
C PRO A 153 10.69 8.17 -19.82
N LYS A 154 10.26 6.90 -19.97
CA LYS A 154 8.85 6.59 -20.22
C LYS A 154 8.03 7.07 -19.03
N SER A 155 6.92 7.72 -19.31
CA SER A 155 6.00 8.22 -18.30
C SER A 155 4.63 7.57 -18.46
N GLY A 156 3.80 7.76 -17.45
CA GLY A 156 2.46 7.23 -17.31
C GLY A 156 1.68 8.10 -16.34
N TYR A 157 0.62 7.56 -15.76
CA TYR A 157 -0.22 8.31 -14.84
C TYR A 157 -0.29 7.66 -13.47
N VAL A 158 -0.53 8.50 -12.46
CA VAL A 158 -0.93 8.06 -11.13
C VAL A 158 -2.37 7.56 -11.22
N ILE A 159 -2.62 6.35 -10.68
CA ILE A 159 -3.95 5.74 -10.74
C ILE A 159 -4.99 6.57 -9.95
N ASP A 160 -6.25 6.48 -10.35
CA ASP A 160 -7.36 6.96 -9.54
C ASP A 160 -7.54 6.04 -8.34
N HIS A 161 -7.26 6.55 -7.14
CA HIS A 161 -7.37 5.83 -5.87
C HIS A 161 -8.79 5.85 -5.28
N LEU A 162 -9.75 6.54 -5.92
CA LEU A 162 -11.12 6.66 -5.41
C LEU A 162 -12.10 5.66 -6.01
N THR A 163 -11.74 5.06 -7.16
CA THR A 163 -12.63 4.20 -7.94
C THR A 163 -12.06 2.79 -8.05
N PRO A 164 -12.66 1.77 -7.40
CA PRO A 164 -12.14 0.40 -7.42
C PRO A 164 -11.90 -0.19 -8.81
N SER A 165 -12.78 0.09 -9.78
CA SER A 165 -12.62 -0.41 -11.14
C SER A 165 -11.38 0.17 -11.87
N ASN A 166 -10.79 1.25 -11.36
CA ASN A 166 -9.60 1.86 -11.94
C ASN A 166 -8.32 1.27 -11.34
N TYR A 167 -8.26 1.02 -10.02
CA TYR A 167 -7.05 0.52 -9.35
C TYR A 167 -6.98 -1.01 -9.19
N LEU A 168 -8.11 -1.73 -9.14
CA LEU A 168 -8.07 -3.20 -9.00
C LEU A 168 -7.38 -3.90 -10.19
N PRO A 169 -7.57 -3.48 -11.46
CA PRO A 169 -6.80 -4.04 -12.58
C PRO A 169 -5.30 -3.77 -12.47
N TYR A 170 -4.90 -2.64 -11.88
CA TYR A 170 -3.51 -2.34 -11.56
C TYR A 170 -2.96 -3.35 -10.53
N PHE A 171 -3.71 -3.61 -9.46
CA PHE A 171 -3.33 -4.61 -8.45
C PHE A 171 -3.19 -6.00 -9.07
N GLU A 172 -4.17 -6.45 -9.86
CA GLU A 172 -4.13 -7.76 -10.52
C GLU A 172 -2.91 -7.92 -11.41
N ARG A 173 -2.54 -6.89 -12.18
CA ARG A 173 -1.37 -6.91 -13.05
C ARG A 173 -0.07 -7.04 -12.26
N LEU A 174 0.08 -6.26 -11.18
CA LEU A 174 1.25 -6.36 -10.31
C LEU A 174 1.31 -7.71 -9.62
N MET A 175 0.20 -8.18 -9.05
CA MET A 175 0.12 -9.48 -8.39
C MET A 175 0.42 -10.64 -9.34
N LYS A 176 0.10 -10.52 -10.63
CA LYS A 176 0.46 -11.52 -11.64
C LYS A 176 1.97 -11.56 -11.91
N ALA A 177 2.63 -10.41 -11.96
CA ALA A 177 4.04 -10.29 -12.30
C ALA A 177 4.98 -10.53 -11.10
N PHE A 178 4.59 -10.06 -9.91
CA PHE A 178 5.43 -10.15 -8.72
C PHE A 178 5.64 -11.62 -8.32
N PRO A 179 6.89 -12.06 -8.13
CA PRO A 179 7.18 -13.43 -7.75
C PRO A 179 6.72 -13.70 -6.32
N LYS A 180 6.15 -14.89 -6.11
CA LYS A 180 5.64 -15.34 -4.80
C LYS A 180 6.23 -16.71 -4.45
N PRO A 181 7.57 -16.82 -4.33
CA PRO A 181 8.18 -18.08 -3.93
C PRO A 181 7.75 -18.44 -2.50
N GLN A 182 7.65 -19.74 -2.21
CA GLN A 182 7.47 -20.18 -0.84
C GLN A 182 8.74 -19.87 -0.04
N THR A 183 8.61 -19.06 1.00
CA THR A 183 9.67 -18.67 1.92
C THR A 183 9.36 -19.16 3.34
N SER A 184 10.38 -19.21 4.19
CA SER A 184 10.25 -19.52 5.62
C SER A 184 9.58 -18.40 6.42
N VAL A 185 9.83 -17.14 6.03
CA VAL A 185 9.18 -15.94 6.57
C VAL A 185 8.09 -15.48 5.61
N ARG A 186 6.91 -15.14 6.15
CA ARG A 186 5.81 -14.60 5.33
C ARG A 186 6.19 -13.21 4.83
N GLN A 187 6.06 -12.97 3.53
CA GLN A 187 6.37 -11.68 2.91
C GLN A 187 5.28 -10.65 3.21
N SER A 188 5.69 -9.38 3.29
CA SER A 188 4.79 -8.24 3.20
C SER A 188 5.07 -7.42 1.95
N TYR A 189 4.02 -6.83 1.38
CA TYR A 189 4.16 -5.83 0.31
C TYR A 189 3.85 -4.44 0.86
N PHE A 190 4.75 -3.52 0.58
CA PHE A 190 4.79 -2.19 1.15
C PHE A 190 4.11 -1.15 0.25
N ILE A 191 3.29 -0.26 0.83
CA ILE A 191 2.83 0.99 0.22
C ILE A 191 3.43 2.19 0.97
N ASP A 192 4.03 3.12 0.23
CA ASP A 192 4.63 4.34 0.79
C ASP A 192 3.56 5.38 1.16
N SER A 193 3.99 6.55 1.64
CA SER A 193 3.10 7.64 2.03
C SER A 193 2.26 8.16 0.84
N TRP A 194 1.34 9.08 1.11
CA TRP A 194 0.43 9.58 0.08
C TRP A 194 0.99 10.83 -0.62
N GLU A 195 1.31 10.70 -1.92
CA GLU A 195 1.73 11.82 -2.79
C GLU A 195 0.84 11.95 -4.04
N VAL A 196 -0.39 11.46 -3.96
CA VAL A 196 -1.42 11.79 -4.96
C VAL A 196 -1.88 13.22 -4.70
N GLU A 197 -1.96 14.05 -5.74
CA GLU A 197 -2.41 15.44 -5.61
C GLU A 197 -3.83 15.49 -5.06
N THR A 198 -3.99 16.16 -3.92
CA THR A 198 -5.25 16.17 -3.16
C THR A 198 -6.14 17.35 -3.48
N GLU A 199 -5.64 18.38 -4.16
CA GLU A 199 -6.41 19.57 -4.49
C GLU A 199 -7.61 19.20 -5.37
N LYS A 200 -8.81 19.37 -4.81
CA LYS A 200 -10.10 19.08 -5.42
C LYS A 200 -10.16 17.66 -6.03
N LEU A 201 -9.50 16.70 -5.39
CA LEU A 201 -9.47 15.28 -5.81
C LEU A 201 -10.88 14.74 -6.07
N TRP A 202 -11.08 14.06 -7.20
CA TRP A 202 -12.42 13.77 -7.73
C TRP A 202 -12.52 12.43 -8.46
N CYS A 203 -13.74 11.90 -8.55
CA CYS A 203 -14.06 10.74 -9.39
C CYS A 203 -15.46 10.87 -10.02
N GLU A 204 -15.77 10.08 -11.03
CA GLU A 204 -17.03 10.18 -11.78
C GLU A 204 -18.27 9.94 -10.89
N SER A 205 -18.18 8.99 -9.96
CA SER A 205 -19.25 8.68 -9.02
C SER A 205 -19.42 9.70 -7.89
N PHE A 206 -18.45 10.61 -7.70
CA PHE A 206 -18.40 11.50 -6.53
C PHE A 206 -19.67 12.35 -6.33
N PRO A 207 -20.23 13.06 -7.34
CA PRO A 207 -21.45 13.85 -7.15
C PRO A 207 -22.66 12.99 -6.71
N LYS A 208 -22.79 11.78 -7.27
CA LYS A 208 -23.89 10.86 -6.97
C LYS A 208 -23.77 10.33 -5.55
N ASP A 209 -22.59 9.87 -5.17
CA ASP A 209 -22.31 9.32 -3.85
C ASP A 209 -22.47 10.40 -2.78
N PHE A 210 -22.03 11.63 -3.09
CA PHE A 210 -22.19 12.80 -2.23
C PHE A 210 -23.66 13.13 -1.98
N ARG A 211 -24.46 13.27 -3.05
CA ARG A 211 -25.88 13.58 -2.92
C ARG A 211 -26.64 12.48 -2.16
N THR A 212 -26.24 11.22 -2.35
CA THR A 212 -26.81 10.07 -1.64
C THR A 212 -26.55 10.17 -0.13
N ARG A 213 -25.35 10.59 0.27
CA ARG A 213 -24.96 10.67 1.69
C ARG A 213 -25.48 11.93 2.40
N PHE A 214 -25.36 13.09 1.77
CA PHE A 214 -25.59 14.39 2.42
C PHE A 214 -26.89 15.08 1.97
N GLY A 215 -27.56 14.57 0.93
CA GLY A 215 -28.87 15.08 0.50
C GLY A 215 -28.84 16.37 -0.31
N TYR A 216 -27.67 16.86 -0.72
CA TYR A 216 -27.53 18.05 -1.58
C TYR A 216 -26.42 17.90 -2.62
N ASP A 217 -26.34 18.84 -3.56
CA ASP A 217 -25.30 18.89 -4.59
C ASP A 217 -24.10 19.72 -4.13
N ILE A 218 -22.92 19.10 -4.07
CA ILE A 218 -21.67 19.78 -3.67
C ILE A 218 -21.10 20.68 -4.78
N THR A 219 -21.43 20.40 -6.05
CA THR A 219 -20.84 21.04 -7.25
C THR A 219 -20.81 22.58 -7.17
N PRO A 220 -21.88 23.28 -6.74
CA PRO A 220 -21.89 24.74 -6.67
C PRO A 220 -20.88 25.35 -5.67
N PHE A 221 -20.35 24.54 -4.75
CA PHE A 221 -19.42 24.99 -3.72
C PHE A 221 -17.96 24.62 -4.04
N MET A 222 -17.72 23.77 -5.04
CA MET A 222 -16.40 23.21 -5.31
C MET A 222 -15.36 24.23 -5.76
N ASP A 223 -15.77 25.30 -6.44
CA ASP A 223 -14.85 26.34 -6.90
C ASP A 223 -14.19 27.09 -5.73
N SER A 224 -14.96 27.34 -4.67
CA SER A 224 -14.56 28.05 -3.44
C SER A 224 -14.44 27.13 -2.21
N ILE A 225 -14.36 25.81 -2.39
CA ILE A 225 -14.52 24.83 -1.28
C ILE A 225 -13.51 25.01 -0.14
N TYR A 226 -12.36 25.61 -0.41
CA TYR A 226 -11.30 25.89 0.58
C TYR A 226 -11.41 27.27 1.23
N GLU A 227 -12.42 28.07 0.88
CA GLU A 227 -12.65 29.36 1.53
C GLU A 227 -13.19 29.16 2.98
N PRO A 228 -12.79 30.01 3.94
CA PRO A 228 -13.16 29.83 5.36
C PRO A 228 -14.67 29.77 5.65
N ASP A 229 -15.52 30.36 4.81
CA ASP A 229 -16.97 30.31 4.97
C ASP A 229 -17.60 29.00 4.46
N LYS A 230 -16.82 28.12 3.83
CA LYS A 230 -17.28 26.81 3.31
C LYS A 230 -17.00 25.63 4.23
N ASN A 231 -16.53 25.85 5.47
CA ASN A 231 -16.12 24.78 6.40
C ASN A 231 -17.09 23.60 6.50
N ARG A 232 -18.41 23.86 6.51
CA ARG A 232 -19.43 22.79 6.51
C ARG A 232 -19.36 21.92 5.24
N TYR A 233 -19.33 22.56 4.07
CA TYR A 233 -19.29 21.87 2.79
C TYR A 233 -17.95 21.16 2.58
N LEU A 234 -16.85 21.78 3.02
CA LEU A 234 -15.52 21.19 3.02
C LEU A 234 -15.49 19.93 3.90
N TYR A 235 -16.07 19.98 5.09
CA TYR A 235 -16.16 18.82 5.99
C TYR A 235 -16.91 17.66 5.32
N ASP A 236 -18.09 17.92 4.74
CA ASP A 236 -18.87 16.88 4.06
C ASP A 236 -18.10 16.31 2.85
N TYR A 237 -17.43 17.17 2.06
CA TYR A 237 -16.59 16.75 0.94
C TYR A 237 -15.42 15.85 1.39
N MET A 238 -14.65 16.31 2.37
CA MET A 238 -13.51 15.56 2.91
C MET A 238 -13.95 14.27 3.60
N SER A 239 -15.14 14.23 4.21
CA SER A 239 -15.69 13.02 4.82
C SER A 239 -15.98 11.93 3.78
N LEU A 240 -16.54 12.30 2.62
CA LEU A 240 -16.73 11.33 1.53
C LEU A 240 -15.40 10.94 0.87
N LEU A 241 -14.49 11.91 0.69
CA LEU A 241 -13.16 11.63 0.16
C LEU A 241 -12.41 10.62 1.05
N SER A 242 -12.45 10.83 2.36
CA SER A 242 -11.88 9.93 3.37
C SER A 242 -12.39 8.51 3.20
N ASP A 243 -13.71 8.30 3.13
CA ASP A 243 -14.28 6.95 3.01
C ASP A 243 -13.85 6.24 1.72
N LYS A 244 -13.72 6.98 0.61
CA LYS A 244 -13.23 6.43 -0.66
C LYS A 244 -11.76 6.03 -0.58
N VAL A 245 -10.93 6.85 0.07
CA VAL A 245 -9.51 6.54 0.29
C VAL A 245 -9.32 5.37 1.25
N LEU A 246 -10.10 5.30 2.33
CA LEU A 246 -10.11 4.15 3.25
C LEU A 246 -10.52 2.86 2.53
N LYS A 247 -11.47 2.94 1.57
CA LYS A 247 -11.82 1.80 0.73
C LYS A 247 -10.63 1.31 -0.11
N PHE A 248 -9.82 2.21 -0.67
CA PHE A 248 -8.60 1.84 -1.39
C PHE A 248 -7.60 1.09 -0.49
N TYR A 249 -7.33 1.58 0.71
CA TYR A 249 -6.45 0.89 1.66
C TYR A 249 -7.02 -0.48 2.09
N SER A 250 -8.33 -0.56 2.32
CA SER A 250 -9.00 -1.83 2.63
C SER A 250 -8.91 -2.84 1.47
N ASP A 251 -9.02 -2.37 0.22
CA ASP A 251 -8.90 -3.22 -0.97
C ASP A 251 -7.46 -3.65 -1.22
N PHE A 252 -6.48 -2.77 -0.96
CA PHE A 252 -5.07 -3.09 -1.00
C PHE A 252 -4.75 -4.22 0.00
N ASP A 253 -5.16 -4.07 1.26
CA ASP A 253 -5.01 -5.11 2.27
C ASP A 253 -5.67 -6.42 1.86
N SER A 254 -6.95 -6.36 1.47
CA SER A 254 -7.72 -7.55 1.09
C SER A 254 -7.10 -8.29 -0.10
N THR A 255 -6.56 -7.54 -1.07
CA THR A 255 -5.90 -8.11 -2.25
C THR A 255 -4.65 -8.87 -1.86
N LEU A 256 -3.78 -8.30 -1.01
CA LEU A 256 -2.57 -8.97 -0.54
C LEU A 256 -2.89 -10.18 0.34
N ASN A 257 -3.82 -10.02 1.28
CA ASN A 257 -4.24 -11.09 2.18
C ASN A 257 -4.82 -12.30 1.41
N SER A 258 -5.55 -12.06 0.31
CA SER A 258 -6.06 -13.15 -0.55
C SER A 258 -4.96 -13.98 -1.24
N HIS A 259 -3.74 -13.43 -1.34
CA HIS A 259 -2.56 -14.11 -1.87
C HIS A 259 -1.61 -14.60 -0.76
N GLY A 260 -2.01 -14.54 0.51
CA GLY A 260 -1.17 -14.95 1.63
C GLY A 260 0.00 -13.98 1.90
N ILE A 261 -0.08 -12.73 1.43
CA ILE A 261 0.91 -11.67 1.65
C ILE A 261 0.36 -10.71 2.70
N LEU A 262 1.23 -10.14 3.53
CA LEU A 262 0.82 -9.12 4.51
C LEU A 262 0.83 -7.74 3.86
N SER A 263 -0.13 -6.89 4.20
CA SER A 263 -0.07 -5.47 3.86
C SER A 263 0.81 -4.72 4.86
N ARG A 264 1.80 -3.98 4.34
CA ARG A 264 2.64 -3.10 5.14
C ARG A 264 2.53 -1.71 4.55
N GLY A 265 2.44 -0.66 5.35
CA GLY A 265 2.37 0.64 4.69
C GLY A 265 2.22 1.87 5.56
N GLN A 266 2.52 2.98 4.91
CA GLN A 266 2.31 4.32 5.39
C GLN A 266 0.97 4.85 4.87
N VAL A 267 0.28 5.60 5.73
CA VAL A 267 -0.97 6.29 5.39
C VAL A 267 -0.84 7.81 5.56
N SER A 268 0.32 8.26 6.05
CA SER A 268 0.64 9.68 6.21
C SER A 268 0.40 10.46 4.91
N GLY A 269 -0.20 11.64 5.04
CA GLY A 269 -0.55 12.51 3.90
C GLY A 269 -1.87 12.18 3.20
N ALA A 270 -2.45 11.00 3.44
CA ALA A 270 -3.69 10.61 2.77
C ALA A 270 -4.87 11.50 3.22
N PRO A 271 -5.78 11.91 2.33
CA PRO A 271 -6.92 12.75 2.68
C PRO A 271 -8.04 11.90 3.31
N CYS A 272 -7.70 11.20 4.40
CA CYS A 272 -8.58 10.34 5.17
C CYS A 272 -8.33 10.43 6.68
N ASP A 273 -9.19 9.78 7.47
CA ASP A 273 -8.89 9.52 8.88
C ASP A 273 -7.68 8.59 9.00
N LEU A 274 -6.53 9.15 9.33
CA LEU A 274 -5.24 8.45 9.32
C LEU A 274 -5.22 7.25 10.27
N ILE A 275 -5.87 7.36 11.44
CA ILE A 275 -5.91 6.27 12.42
C ILE A 275 -6.69 5.07 11.84
N SER A 276 -7.84 5.33 11.23
CA SER A 276 -8.62 4.30 10.55
C SER A 276 -7.84 3.69 9.39
N GLY A 277 -7.12 4.50 8.61
CA GLY A 277 -6.30 4.02 7.51
C GLY A 277 -5.17 3.10 8.00
N TYR A 278 -4.43 3.50 9.03
CA TYR A 278 -3.41 2.64 9.64
C TYR A 278 -3.99 1.37 10.23
N ALA A 279 -5.18 1.42 10.84
CA ALA A 279 -5.84 0.26 11.40
C ALA A 279 -6.30 -0.78 10.36
N LEU A 280 -6.31 -0.44 9.06
CA LEU A 280 -6.62 -1.36 7.97
C LEU A 280 -5.40 -2.18 7.50
N MET A 281 -4.18 -1.79 7.85
CA MET A 281 -2.95 -2.49 7.42
C MET A 281 -2.61 -3.63 8.39
N ASP A 282 -2.08 -4.75 7.87
CA ASP A 282 -1.53 -5.82 8.73
C ASP A 282 -0.31 -5.31 9.52
N ILE A 283 0.52 -4.47 8.89
CA ILE A 283 1.71 -3.85 9.47
C ILE A 283 1.67 -2.32 9.21
N PRO A 284 1.11 -1.54 10.14
CA PRO A 284 1.16 -0.08 10.07
C PRO A 284 2.60 0.42 10.22
N GLU A 285 3.06 1.26 9.29
CA GLU A 285 4.42 1.82 9.30
C GLU A 285 4.37 3.35 9.39
N GLY A 286 5.17 3.93 10.28
CA GLY A 286 5.35 5.37 10.37
C GLY A 286 6.61 5.87 9.64
N GLU A 287 6.89 7.14 9.77
CA GLU A 287 8.16 7.76 9.35
C GLU A 287 8.66 8.67 10.47
N ALA A 288 9.97 8.65 10.71
CA ALA A 288 10.63 9.58 11.60
C ALA A 288 11.93 10.03 10.94
N MET A 289 12.02 11.32 10.64
CA MET A 289 13.17 11.90 9.97
C MET A 289 14.24 12.26 10.99
N LEU A 290 15.49 11.95 10.64
CA LEU A 290 16.64 12.28 11.47
C LEU A 290 17.17 13.66 11.05
N PHE A 291 17.03 14.65 11.94
CA PHE A 291 17.50 16.04 11.80
C PHE A 291 16.68 16.99 10.90
N GLU A 292 15.35 16.88 10.90
CA GLU A 292 14.50 17.98 10.39
C GLU A 292 14.45 19.19 11.33
#